data_AF-A0A0F4ETE8-F1
#
_entry.id   AF-A0A0F4ETE8-F1
#
_cell.length_a   1.000
_cell.length_b   1.000
_cell.length_c   1.000
_cell.angle_alpha   90.00
_cell.angle_beta   90.00
_cell.angle_gamma   90.00
#
_symmetry.space_group_name_H-M   'P 1'
#
loop_
_entity.id
_entity.type
_entity.pdbx_description
1 polymer ?
#
loop_
_entity_poly.entity_id
_entity_poly.type
_entity_poly.pdbx_seq_one_letter_code
_entity_poly.pdbx_strand_id
1 'polypeptide(L)'
;MLDASEEELALADDLTGEAEQPPVEFQGPNTLQARATRRGLLLTALGGLLIGGLVTAIPTVRTGPERLATYIDSNPVPSTGAKSKFAFNRATSGDCLMWPDSTPRAAVIVNCADDHRFEVAESIDMRTFPGSEYGPNAAPPSPARIQQISEEQCETAVRRYLGTKFDPNSKYTTSMLWPGDRAWRQSGERRMLCGLQLPGANNQQVVFKGKVANIDQSKVWPAGTCLSIDLTTNQPIDVPVDCVAPHAMEVTGTVNLAERFPNALPAASEQDTFIKDACTRLTDSYLAAIELRTTTLTLIYPTLSLSSWAAGSRKVACSIGATLGNGGWATLVNSAKGRLLINSQPPIPPPDIPEERLGLPAEPTANTAPPATADCDGSAVTCVDGSRSLTVACDAPAVGSPTPGRCRSAAAVRPGSIPLPAKPALEY
;
A
#
# COMPACT_ATOMS: atom_id res chain seq x y z
N MET A 1 -6.33 72.38 -8.24
CA MET A 1 -7.56 72.79 -8.96
C MET A 1 -7.94 71.62 -9.86
N LEU A 2 -9.16 71.62 -10.41
CA LEU A 2 -9.72 70.48 -11.15
C LEU A 2 -9.55 70.65 -12.68
N ASP A 3 -10.20 69.75 -13.41
CA ASP A 3 -10.42 69.69 -14.87
C ASP A 3 -9.19 69.22 -15.68
N ALA A 4 -9.18 68.13 -16.47
CA ALA A 4 -10.22 67.26 -17.06
C ALA A 4 -10.92 67.80 -18.35
N SER A 5 -11.60 66.89 -19.07
CA SER A 5 -12.19 67.05 -20.43
C SER A 5 -11.18 67.21 -21.59
N GLU A 6 -11.50 66.99 -22.88
CA GLU A 6 -12.30 65.97 -23.63
C GLU A 6 -12.11 66.26 -25.15
N GLU A 7 -12.29 65.26 -26.04
CA GLU A 7 -12.57 65.42 -27.50
C GLU A 7 -11.57 66.24 -28.40
N GLU A 8 -11.59 66.27 -29.75
CA GLU A 8 -11.95 65.29 -30.81
C GLU A 8 -11.15 65.61 -32.13
N LEU A 9 -11.34 64.80 -33.19
CA LEU A 9 -11.20 65.10 -34.64
C LEU A 9 -9.86 65.54 -35.31
N ALA A 10 -9.26 64.57 -36.01
CA ALA A 10 -9.06 64.50 -37.48
C ALA A 10 -8.30 65.57 -38.32
N LEU A 11 -7.38 65.07 -39.19
CA LEU A 11 -7.36 65.26 -40.67
C LEU A 11 -6.41 64.20 -41.31
N ALA A 12 -6.85 63.46 -42.35
CA ALA A 12 -6.43 63.51 -43.79
C ALA A 12 -4.98 63.00 -44.07
N ASP A 13 -4.63 62.28 -45.16
CA ASP A 13 -5.04 62.20 -46.59
C ASP A 13 -5.01 60.72 -47.11
N ASP A 14 -5.45 60.30 -48.31
CA ASP A 14 -6.45 60.79 -49.30
C ASP A 14 -6.75 59.69 -50.38
N LEU A 15 -7.99 59.67 -50.91
CA LEU A 15 -8.63 59.08 -52.14
C LEU A 15 -8.01 57.90 -52.98
N THR A 16 -8.70 57.20 -53.91
CA THR A 16 -10.03 57.31 -54.63
C THR A 16 -10.53 55.92 -55.11
N GLY A 17 -11.83 55.69 -55.47
CA GLY A 17 -12.17 54.51 -56.32
C GLY A 17 -13.59 53.87 -56.38
N GLU A 18 -14.67 54.64 -56.59
CA GLU A 18 -16.08 54.29 -56.97
C GLU A 18 -16.31 53.06 -57.91
N ALA A 19 -17.48 52.39 -58.02
CA ALA A 19 -18.82 52.34 -57.37
C ALA A 19 -19.47 50.92 -57.66
N GLU A 20 -20.76 50.55 -57.82
CA GLU A 20 -22.13 51.14 -57.92
C GLU A 20 -23.21 50.01 -57.71
N GLN A 21 -24.53 50.28 -57.66
CA GLN A 21 -25.63 49.28 -57.51
C GLN A 21 -26.75 49.29 -58.63
N PRO A 22 -28.02 48.81 -58.47
CA PRO A 22 -28.65 47.79 -59.37
C PRO A 22 -29.93 48.31 -60.11
N PRO A 23 -30.78 47.52 -60.84
CA PRO A 23 -31.87 46.67 -60.23
C PRO A 23 -32.55 45.54 -61.11
N VAL A 24 -33.64 44.90 -60.61
CA VAL A 24 -34.78 44.17 -61.30
C VAL A 24 -34.49 42.83 -62.08
N GLU A 25 -35.41 41.85 -62.31
CA GLU A 25 -36.41 41.09 -61.49
C GLU A 25 -37.04 39.91 -62.32
N PHE A 26 -37.40 38.76 -61.69
CA PHE A 26 -38.27 37.63 -62.19
C PHE A 26 -37.87 36.86 -63.50
N GLN A 27 -38.36 35.65 -63.87
CA GLN A 27 -39.30 34.62 -63.33
C GLN A 27 -39.01 33.22 -63.97
N GLY A 28 -39.44 32.09 -63.37
CA GLY A 28 -39.62 30.80 -64.10
C GLY A 28 -39.13 29.49 -63.44
N PRO A 29 -39.82 28.33 -63.57
CA PRO A 29 -39.48 27.08 -62.84
C PRO A 29 -39.15 25.85 -63.71
N ASN A 30 -38.47 24.83 -63.13
CA ASN A 30 -39.05 23.47 -62.95
C ASN A 30 -38.10 22.45 -62.28
N THR A 31 -38.65 21.31 -61.88
CA THR A 31 -37.98 20.19 -61.19
C THR A 31 -37.32 19.20 -62.15
N LEU A 32 -36.30 18.46 -61.66
CA LEU A 32 -36.29 16.98 -61.63
C LEU A 32 -35.04 16.42 -60.93
N GLN A 33 -35.22 15.45 -60.02
CA GLN A 33 -34.15 14.60 -59.50
C GLN A 33 -34.19 13.23 -60.21
N ALA A 34 -33.03 12.64 -60.51
CA ALA A 34 -32.91 11.26 -60.98
C ALA A 34 -31.69 10.56 -60.33
N ARG A 35 -31.73 9.22 -60.24
CA ARG A 35 -30.87 8.41 -59.35
C ARG A 35 -29.66 7.73 -60.03
N ALA A 36 -28.66 7.46 -59.18
CA ALA A 36 -27.36 6.81 -59.43
C ALA A 36 -27.34 5.41 -60.11
N THR A 37 -26.20 5.12 -60.77
CA THR A 37 -25.72 3.81 -61.32
C THR A 37 -24.23 3.89 -61.75
N ARG A 38 -23.40 2.82 -61.84
CA ARG A 38 -23.33 1.53 -61.10
C ARG A 38 -22.00 0.74 -61.35
N ARG A 39 -21.16 0.53 -60.31
CA ARG A 39 -20.05 -0.49 -60.18
C ARG A 39 -18.78 -0.41 -61.06
N GLY A 40 -17.64 -0.82 -60.45
CA GLY A 40 -16.36 -1.20 -61.08
C GLY A 40 -15.18 -0.35 -60.58
N LEU A 41 -14.03 -0.87 -60.09
CA LEU A 41 -13.56 -2.26 -59.93
C LEU A 41 -12.99 -2.49 -58.50
N LEU A 42 -12.60 -3.72 -58.18
CA LEU A 42 -11.86 -4.12 -56.97
C LEU A 42 -10.37 -4.40 -57.30
N LEU A 43 -9.59 -4.79 -56.28
CA LEU A 43 -8.14 -5.05 -56.22
C LEU A 43 -7.32 -3.77 -55.89
N THR A 44 -6.35 -3.79 -54.96
CA THR A 44 -5.77 -4.90 -54.19
C THR A 44 -5.88 -4.68 -52.66
N ALA A 45 -5.99 -5.78 -51.91
CA ALA A 45 -5.89 -5.77 -50.45
C ALA A 45 -5.10 -7.00 -49.99
N LEU A 46 -3.81 -6.81 -49.67
CA LEU A 46 -2.91 -7.72 -48.94
C LEU A 46 -1.52 -7.05 -48.85
N GLY A 47 -1.33 -6.18 -47.85
CA GLY A 47 -0.12 -5.35 -47.74
C GLY A 47 -0.16 -4.43 -46.52
N GLY A 48 -0.35 -5.01 -45.32
CA GLY A 48 -0.56 -4.23 -44.11
C GLY A 48 -0.74 -5.07 -42.84
N LEU A 49 0.10 -6.10 -42.65
CA LEU A 49 0.10 -6.90 -41.42
C LEU A 49 1.53 -7.23 -40.97
N LEU A 50 1.76 -7.04 -39.67
CA LEU A 50 2.96 -7.34 -38.87
C LEU A 50 4.14 -6.35 -38.93
N ILE A 51 4.80 -6.24 -37.76
CA ILE A 51 5.89 -5.32 -37.39
C ILE A 51 5.45 -3.83 -37.33
N GLY A 52 5.52 -3.13 -36.20
CA GLY A 52 5.86 -3.55 -34.83
C GLY A 52 5.95 -2.32 -33.90
N GLY A 53 5.32 -2.36 -32.72
CA GLY A 53 5.15 -1.16 -31.88
C GLY A 53 4.71 -1.46 -30.44
N LEU A 54 5.52 -2.23 -29.71
CA LEU A 54 5.24 -2.64 -28.34
C LEU A 54 5.43 -1.45 -27.36
N VAL A 55 4.35 -0.76 -27.01
CA VAL A 55 4.33 0.19 -25.88
C VAL A 55 3.65 -0.46 -24.67
N THR A 56 4.35 -1.43 -24.07
CA THR A 56 4.05 -1.89 -22.71
C THR A 56 4.48 -0.81 -21.72
N ALA A 57 3.66 0.23 -21.58
CA ALA A 57 3.77 1.20 -20.50
C ALA A 57 3.41 0.51 -19.18
N ILE A 58 4.39 -0.13 -18.55
CA ILE A 58 4.27 -0.68 -17.20
C ILE A 58 4.44 0.50 -16.22
N PRO A 59 3.38 0.98 -15.55
CA PRO A 59 3.59 1.70 -14.30
C PRO A 59 4.16 0.68 -13.32
N THR A 60 5.43 0.82 -12.96
CA THR A 60 6.04 0.04 -11.88
C THR A 60 5.52 0.57 -10.54
N VAL A 61 4.24 0.27 -10.27
CA VAL A 61 3.63 0.43 -8.95
C VAL A 61 4.49 -0.37 -7.99
N ARG A 62 5.22 0.35 -7.13
CA ARG A 62 6.11 -0.23 -6.14
C ARG A 62 5.26 -0.82 -5.03
N THR A 63 4.83 -2.06 -5.21
CA THR A 63 4.12 -2.86 -4.22
C THR A 63 5.01 -3.12 -3.01
N GLY A 64 5.00 -2.14 -2.08
CA GLY A 64 5.10 -2.48 -0.67
C GLY A 64 3.91 -3.36 -0.25
N PRO A 65 3.95 -3.97 0.94
CA PRO A 65 2.89 -4.88 1.40
C PRO A 65 1.53 -4.21 1.26
N GLU A 66 0.65 -4.82 0.47
CA GLU A 66 -0.59 -4.19 0.06
C GLU A 66 -1.45 -3.90 1.28
N ARG A 67 -1.81 -2.64 1.45
CA ARG A 67 -2.86 -2.27 2.38
C ARG A 67 -4.15 -2.88 1.84
N LEU A 68 -4.71 -3.86 2.54
CA LEU A 68 -6.10 -4.24 2.38
C LEU A 68 -7.00 -3.06 2.76
N ALA A 69 -7.15 -2.14 1.81
CA ALA A 69 -8.40 -1.46 1.56
C ALA A 69 -9.45 -2.57 1.42
N THR A 70 -10.12 -2.80 2.54
CA THR A 70 -10.94 -3.98 2.74
C THR A 70 -12.23 -3.69 2.00
N TYR A 71 -12.33 -4.15 0.74
CA TYR A 71 -13.58 -4.13 -0.03
C TYR A 71 -14.59 -5.05 0.67
N ILE A 72 -15.20 -4.50 1.70
CA ILE A 72 -16.46 -4.95 2.26
C ILE A 72 -17.41 -4.96 1.09
N ASP A 73 -17.93 -6.15 0.81
CA ASP A 73 -18.71 -6.39 -0.37
C ASP A 73 -19.96 -5.52 -0.36
N SER A 74 -19.84 -4.39 -1.06
CA SER A 74 -20.85 -3.34 -1.16
C SER A 74 -21.91 -3.72 -2.20
N ASN A 75 -22.23 -5.02 -2.23
CA ASN A 75 -23.25 -5.65 -3.04
C ASN A 75 -24.50 -4.74 -3.11
N PRO A 76 -25.07 -4.47 -4.31
CA PRO A 76 -26.06 -3.41 -4.54
C PRO A 76 -27.48 -3.75 -4.05
N VAL A 77 -27.60 -4.29 -2.84
CA VAL A 77 -28.86 -4.69 -2.20
C VAL A 77 -29.73 -3.45 -1.90
N PRO A 78 -31.05 -3.48 -2.21
CA PRO A 78 -32.06 -2.47 -1.90
C PRO A 78 -31.84 -1.53 -0.69
N SER A 79 -31.87 -0.21 -0.95
CA SER A 79 -32.14 0.80 0.09
C SER A 79 -33.64 0.83 0.39
N THR A 80 -34.02 0.43 1.61
CA THR A 80 -35.39 0.56 2.17
C THR A 80 -35.34 0.94 3.65
N GLY A 81 -34.83 2.14 3.95
CA GLY A 81 -34.81 2.65 5.33
C GLY A 81 -34.47 4.14 5.42
N ALA A 82 -35.42 4.97 5.88
CA ALA A 82 -35.20 6.41 6.02
C ALA A 82 -34.12 6.74 7.07
N LYS A 83 -34.06 5.99 8.18
CA LYS A 83 -33.07 6.18 9.26
C LYS A 83 -31.62 6.06 8.78
N SER A 84 -31.35 5.14 7.85
CA SER A 84 -30.03 4.95 7.22
C SER A 84 -29.54 6.22 6.53
N LYS A 85 -30.38 6.80 5.65
CA LYS A 85 -30.08 8.06 4.96
C LYS A 85 -29.87 9.21 5.94
N PHE A 86 -30.60 9.24 7.06
CA PHE A 86 -30.40 10.27 8.08
C PHE A 86 -29.03 10.20 8.78
N ALA A 87 -28.54 9.00 9.11
CA ALA A 87 -27.20 8.86 9.67
C ALA A 87 -26.13 9.18 8.61
N PHE A 88 -26.25 8.55 7.44
CA PHE A 88 -25.26 8.69 6.36
C PHE A 88 -25.12 10.14 5.85
N ASN A 89 -26.23 10.87 5.70
CA ASN A 89 -26.20 12.25 5.18
C ASN A 89 -25.84 13.29 6.26
N ARG A 90 -25.84 12.93 7.55
CA ARG A 90 -25.51 13.83 8.68
C ARG A 90 -24.16 13.56 9.33
N ALA A 91 -23.56 12.39 9.13
CA ALA A 91 -22.29 12.03 9.74
C ALA A 91 -21.17 13.01 9.34
N THR A 92 -20.41 13.43 10.34
CA THR A 92 -19.32 14.40 10.26
C THR A 92 -18.00 13.81 10.77
N SER A 93 -16.91 14.56 10.64
CA SER A 93 -15.60 14.13 11.16
C SER A 93 -15.67 13.90 12.67
N GLY A 94 -15.38 12.67 13.08
CA GLY A 94 -15.45 12.22 14.47
C GLY A 94 -16.78 11.58 14.90
N ASP A 95 -17.78 11.45 14.05
CA ASP A 95 -18.97 10.64 14.36
C ASP A 95 -18.64 9.14 14.30
N CYS A 96 -19.23 8.36 15.20
CA CYS A 96 -19.09 6.90 15.24
C CYS A 96 -20.39 6.22 14.80
N LEU A 97 -20.29 5.19 13.96
CA LEU A 97 -21.41 4.53 13.32
C LEU A 97 -21.53 3.06 13.74
N MET A 98 -22.74 2.67 14.12
CA MET A 98 -23.08 1.30 14.47
C MET A 98 -24.25 0.79 13.62
N TRP A 99 -24.23 -0.50 13.29
CA TRP A 99 -25.34 -1.24 12.68
C TRP A 99 -25.36 -2.67 13.23
N PRO A 100 -26.55 -3.28 13.43
CA PRO A 100 -26.67 -4.58 14.08
C PRO A 100 -26.04 -5.70 13.26
N ASP A 101 -26.40 -5.81 11.98
CA ASP A 101 -26.03 -6.92 11.10
C ASP A 101 -24.64 -6.72 10.46
N SER A 102 -24.36 -7.46 9.39
CA SER A 102 -23.18 -7.27 8.54
C SER A 102 -23.24 -6.02 7.66
N THR A 103 -24.44 -5.44 7.42
CA THR A 103 -24.62 -4.40 6.39
C THR A 103 -24.76 -2.98 6.97
N PRO A 104 -24.00 -1.98 6.48
CA PRO A 104 -24.15 -0.57 6.87
C PRO A 104 -25.53 0.07 6.57
N ARG A 105 -26.47 -0.67 5.98
CA ARG A 105 -27.83 -0.20 5.62
C ARG A 105 -28.70 0.15 6.83
N ALA A 106 -28.28 -0.22 8.03
CA ALA A 106 -28.94 0.16 9.28
C ALA A 106 -28.06 1.08 10.15
N ALA A 107 -27.05 1.74 9.56
CA ALA A 107 -26.17 2.65 10.27
C ALA A 107 -26.93 3.74 11.04
N VAL A 108 -26.56 3.91 12.30
CA VAL A 108 -26.96 5.00 13.18
C VAL A 108 -25.71 5.63 13.81
N ILE A 109 -25.76 6.95 14.04
CA ILE A 109 -24.72 7.65 14.79
C ILE A 109 -24.88 7.28 16.27
N VAL A 110 -23.79 6.87 16.91
CA VAL A 110 -23.69 6.50 18.32
C VAL A 110 -22.51 7.23 18.97
N ASN A 111 -22.46 7.24 20.30
CA ASN A 111 -21.28 7.72 21.01
C ASN A 111 -20.10 6.78 20.75
N CYS A 112 -18.92 7.30 20.44
CA CYS A 112 -17.71 6.50 20.26
C CYS A 112 -17.29 5.72 21.52
N ALA A 113 -17.80 6.06 22.70
CA ALA A 113 -17.62 5.27 23.91
C ALA A 113 -18.44 3.95 23.90
N ASP A 114 -19.49 3.87 23.10
CA ASP A 114 -20.34 2.70 22.92
C ASP A 114 -19.86 1.81 21.78
N ASP A 115 -20.52 0.66 21.62
CA ASP A 115 -20.29 -0.32 20.55
C ASP A 115 -20.52 0.30 19.17
N HIS A 116 -19.47 0.39 18.35
CA HIS A 116 -19.53 0.87 16.96
C HIS A 116 -18.60 0.07 16.04
N ARG A 117 -18.82 0.17 14.72
CA ARG A 117 -18.06 -0.57 13.69
C ARG A 117 -17.19 0.32 12.80
N PHE A 118 -17.46 1.64 12.79
CA PHE A 118 -16.78 2.60 11.92
C PHE A 118 -16.69 3.98 12.59
N GLU A 119 -15.52 4.61 12.56
CA GLU A 119 -15.32 6.01 12.97
C GLU A 119 -15.08 6.87 11.72
N VAL A 120 -15.90 7.91 11.53
CA VAL A 120 -15.86 8.77 10.34
C VAL A 120 -14.69 9.75 10.48
N ALA A 121 -13.75 9.70 9.54
CA ALA A 121 -12.69 10.69 9.41
C ALA A 121 -13.17 11.92 8.62
N GLU A 122 -13.93 11.72 7.54
CA GLU A 122 -14.42 12.79 6.67
C GLU A 122 -15.68 12.41 5.90
N SER A 123 -16.59 13.38 5.71
CA SER A 123 -17.74 13.29 4.81
C SER A 123 -17.42 14.03 3.51
N ILE A 124 -17.11 13.29 2.45
CA ILE A 124 -16.80 13.83 1.13
C ILE A 124 -18.09 13.91 0.29
N ASP A 125 -18.31 15.01 -0.42
CA ASP A 125 -19.43 15.16 -1.36
C ASP A 125 -18.90 15.11 -2.79
N MET A 126 -19.06 13.98 -3.48
CA MET A 126 -18.38 13.73 -4.77
C MET A 126 -18.79 14.73 -5.88
N ARG A 127 -19.86 15.51 -5.67
CA ARG A 127 -20.29 16.59 -6.59
C ARG A 127 -19.33 17.79 -6.60
N THR A 128 -18.41 17.91 -5.65
CA THR A 128 -17.42 18.99 -5.63
C THR A 128 -16.22 18.71 -6.55
N PHE A 129 -16.06 17.48 -7.02
CA PHE A 129 -15.02 17.14 -8.00
C PHE A 129 -15.49 17.53 -9.41
N PRO A 130 -14.61 18.14 -10.23
CA PRO A 130 -14.98 18.59 -11.57
C PRO A 130 -15.19 17.40 -12.52
N GLY A 131 -16.11 17.57 -13.48
CA GLY A 131 -16.40 16.58 -14.52
C GLY A 131 -17.77 15.92 -14.39
N SER A 132 -18.00 14.88 -15.18
CA SER A 132 -19.30 14.18 -15.26
C SER A 132 -19.39 12.93 -14.40
N GLU A 133 -18.28 12.43 -13.85
CA GLU A 133 -18.19 11.13 -13.13
C GLU A 133 -19.20 11.00 -11.99
N TYR A 134 -19.50 12.11 -11.31
CA TYR A 134 -20.40 12.17 -10.15
C TYR A 134 -21.64 13.03 -10.39
N GLY A 135 -21.90 13.43 -11.64
CA GLY A 135 -23.04 14.25 -12.02
C GLY A 135 -24.41 13.60 -11.76
N PRO A 136 -25.53 14.36 -11.89
CA PRO A 136 -26.87 13.86 -11.56
C PRO A 136 -27.24 12.56 -12.29
N ASN A 137 -26.87 12.45 -13.56
CA ASN A 137 -27.17 11.31 -14.44
C ASN A 137 -26.06 10.24 -14.46
N ALA A 138 -25.02 10.38 -13.63
CA ALA A 138 -23.90 9.44 -13.62
C ALA A 138 -24.31 8.05 -13.13
N ALA A 139 -23.75 7.00 -13.76
CA ALA A 139 -23.83 5.64 -13.25
C ALA A 139 -23.13 5.53 -11.88
N PRO A 140 -23.53 4.59 -11.00
CA PRO A 140 -22.75 4.26 -9.81
C PRO A 140 -21.32 3.81 -10.16
N PRO A 141 -20.33 4.11 -9.31
CA PRO A 141 -18.96 3.67 -9.53
C PRO A 141 -18.84 2.15 -9.50
N SER A 142 -17.95 1.59 -10.32
CA SER A 142 -17.65 0.16 -10.31
C SER A 142 -16.89 -0.24 -9.03
N PRO A 143 -16.86 -1.53 -8.63
CA PRO A 143 -16.07 -1.99 -7.50
C PRO A 143 -14.59 -1.55 -7.54
N ALA A 144 -13.96 -1.61 -8.72
CA ALA A 144 -12.60 -1.14 -8.92
C ALA A 144 -12.44 0.38 -8.76
N ARG A 145 -13.46 1.19 -9.13
CA ARG A 145 -13.42 2.64 -8.92
C ARG A 145 -13.75 3.03 -7.48
N ILE A 146 -14.65 2.30 -6.80
CA ILE A 146 -14.88 2.41 -5.34
C ILE A 146 -13.57 2.18 -4.59
N GLN A 147 -12.83 1.14 -4.97
CA GLN A 147 -11.51 0.82 -4.45
C GLN A 147 -10.51 1.98 -4.64
N GLN A 148 -10.36 2.46 -5.88
CA GLN A 148 -9.48 3.58 -6.22
C GLN A 148 -9.87 4.89 -5.47
N ILE A 149 -11.16 5.20 -5.30
CA ILE A 149 -11.61 6.37 -4.52
C ILE A 149 -11.20 6.23 -3.04
N SER A 150 -11.26 5.02 -2.48
CA SER A 150 -10.82 4.76 -1.10
C SER A 150 -9.32 4.98 -0.91
N GLU A 151 -8.51 4.67 -1.91
CA GLU A 151 -7.06 4.96 -1.91
C GLU A 151 -6.78 6.47 -2.07
N GLU A 152 -7.33 7.08 -3.12
CA GLU A 152 -7.07 8.49 -3.47
C GLU A 152 -7.57 9.46 -2.39
N GLN A 153 -8.79 9.25 -1.90
CA GLN A 153 -9.49 10.20 -1.04
C GLN A 153 -9.42 9.80 0.44
N CYS A 154 -9.78 8.56 0.77
CA CYS A 154 -9.97 8.17 2.17
C CYS A 154 -8.66 7.99 2.94
N GLU A 155 -7.55 7.57 2.32
CA GLU A 155 -6.26 7.55 3.02
C GLU A 155 -5.81 8.97 3.40
N THR A 156 -5.97 9.93 2.50
CA THR A 156 -5.66 11.36 2.76
C THR A 156 -6.55 11.93 3.87
N ALA A 157 -7.85 11.61 3.85
CA ALA A 157 -8.80 11.98 4.90
C ALA A 157 -8.41 11.43 6.29
N VAL A 158 -8.13 10.12 6.38
CA VAL A 158 -7.78 9.45 7.64
C VAL A 158 -6.43 9.92 8.18
N ARG A 159 -5.43 10.14 7.32
CA ARG A 159 -4.14 10.72 7.72
C ARG A 159 -4.30 12.12 8.33
N ARG A 160 -5.15 12.97 7.73
CA ARG A 160 -5.46 14.31 8.24
C ARG A 160 -6.27 14.27 9.54
N TYR A 161 -7.23 13.34 9.67
CA TYR A 161 -8.05 13.19 10.87
C TYR A 161 -7.25 12.72 12.10
N LEU A 162 -6.41 11.69 11.94
CA LEU A 162 -5.59 11.18 13.04
C LEU A 162 -4.33 12.04 13.29
N GLY A 163 -3.77 12.70 12.27
CA GLY A 163 -2.58 13.54 12.41
C GLY A 163 -1.40 12.78 13.02
N THR A 164 -0.87 13.26 14.15
CA THR A 164 0.21 12.59 14.90
C THR A 164 -0.21 11.24 15.51
N LYS A 165 -1.51 10.91 15.50
CA LYS A 165 -2.06 9.61 15.92
C LYS A 165 -2.24 8.61 14.78
N PHE A 166 -1.81 8.94 13.55
CA PHE A 166 -1.87 8.00 12.42
C PHE A 166 -0.76 6.94 12.54
N ASP A 167 -1.10 5.71 12.95
CA ASP A 167 -0.17 4.58 12.84
C ASP A 167 -0.25 4.00 11.41
N PRO A 168 0.83 4.04 10.59
CA PRO A 168 0.81 3.42 9.28
C PRO A 168 0.65 1.89 9.32
N ASN A 169 0.92 1.27 10.48
CA ASN A 169 0.80 -0.17 10.74
C ASN A 169 -0.36 -0.49 11.70
N SER A 170 -1.36 0.39 11.81
CA SER A 170 -2.54 0.18 12.67
C SER A 170 -3.26 -1.14 12.37
N LYS A 171 -3.91 -1.74 13.39
CA LYS A 171 -4.95 -2.77 13.19
C LYS A 171 -6.25 -2.20 12.61
N TYR A 172 -6.45 -0.88 12.68
CA TYR A 172 -7.60 -0.23 12.07
C TYR A 172 -7.29 0.12 10.62
N THR A 173 -8.11 -0.34 9.68
CA THR A 173 -7.94 -0.03 8.25
C THR A 173 -8.72 1.21 7.87
N THR A 174 -8.18 1.94 6.88
CA THR A 174 -8.94 2.95 6.15
C THR A 174 -10.01 2.26 5.31
N SER A 175 -11.23 2.75 5.34
CA SER A 175 -12.34 2.25 4.52
C SER A 175 -13.33 3.38 4.19
N MET A 176 -14.29 3.06 3.32
CA MET A 176 -15.25 4.00 2.77
C MET A 176 -16.67 3.40 2.79
N LEU A 177 -17.60 4.12 3.42
CA LEU A 177 -19.03 3.84 3.31
C LEU A 177 -19.64 4.73 2.21
N TRP A 178 -20.57 4.18 1.42
CA TRP A 178 -21.23 4.91 0.34
C TRP A 178 -22.74 4.56 0.25
N PRO A 179 -23.56 5.35 -0.46
CA PRO A 179 -25.02 5.23 -0.43
C PRO A 179 -25.57 3.96 -1.10
N GLY A 180 -24.75 3.28 -1.90
CA GLY A 180 -25.14 2.15 -2.74
C GLY A 180 -25.93 2.56 -3.99
N ASP A 181 -25.92 1.67 -4.98
CA ASP A 181 -26.57 1.81 -6.31
C ASP A 181 -27.94 2.48 -6.29
N ARG A 182 -28.82 2.04 -5.39
CA ARG A 182 -30.20 2.55 -5.34
C ARG A 182 -30.24 4.02 -4.93
N ALA A 183 -29.53 4.42 -3.86
CA ALA A 183 -29.58 5.79 -3.38
C ALA A 183 -28.85 6.74 -4.36
N TRP A 184 -27.78 6.26 -4.99
CA TRP A 184 -27.10 6.94 -6.10
C TRP A 184 -28.04 7.23 -7.28
N ARG A 185 -28.75 6.21 -7.79
CA ARG A 185 -29.63 6.31 -8.98
C ARG A 185 -30.98 6.99 -8.69
N GLN A 186 -31.59 6.74 -7.52
CA GLN A 186 -32.98 7.16 -7.22
C GLN A 186 -33.09 8.39 -6.31
N SER A 187 -32.01 8.83 -5.68
CA SER A 187 -32.02 9.99 -4.78
C SER A 187 -30.89 10.97 -5.04
N GLY A 188 -30.09 10.76 -6.09
CA GLY A 188 -28.98 11.64 -6.43
C GLY A 188 -27.88 11.67 -5.37
N GLU A 189 -27.82 10.69 -4.48
CA GLU A 189 -26.86 10.69 -3.37
C GLU A 189 -25.44 10.51 -3.92
N ARG A 190 -24.53 11.37 -3.47
CA ARG A 190 -23.12 11.45 -3.89
C ARG A 190 -22.16 11.67 -2.72
N ARG A 191 -22.66 11.58 -1.47
CA ARG A 191 -21.81 11.64 -0.28
C ARG A 191 -21.09 10.30 -0.10
N MET A 192 -19.84 10.34 0.33
CA MET A 192 -19.04 9.17 0.75
C MET A 192 -18.51 9.48 2.15
N LEU A 193 -18.48 8.49 3.04
CA LEU A 193 -17.89 8.63 4.37
C LEU A 193 -16.57 7.87 4.40
N CYS A 194 -15.47 8.61 4.43
CA CYS A 194 -14.14 8.06 4.66
C CYS A 194 -13.89 7.90 6.16
N GLY A 195 -13.26 6.80 6.57
CA GLY A 195 -13.08 6.52 7.99
C GLY A 195 -12.29 5.28 8.30
N LEU A 196 -12.39 4.85 9.56
CA LEU A 196 -11.60 3.80 10.18
C LEU A 196 -12.50 2.68 10.69
N GLN A 197 -12.05 1.44 10.53
CA GLN A 197 -12.75 0.24 11.00
C GLN A 197 -11.74 -0.81 11.49
N LEU A 198 -12.21 -1.79 12.26
CA LEU A 198 -11.41 -2.96 12.63
C LEU A 198 -11.83 -4.17 11.77
N PRO A 199 -10.97 -4.71 10.89
CA PRO A 199 -11.29 -5.91 10.12
C PRO A 199 -11.48 -7.15 11.01
N GLY A 200 -12.38 -8.03 10.59
CA GLY A 200 -12.60 -9.36 11.15
C GLY A 200 -12.87 -10.39 10.07
N ALA A 201 -13.09 -11.64 10.50
CA ALA A 201 -13.34 -12.76 9.61
C ALA A 201 -14.51 -12.50 8.64
N ASN A 202 -14.46 -13.14 7.47
CA ASN A 202 -15.55 -13.12 6.47
C ASN A 202 -15.98 -11.69 6.06
N ASN A 203 -15.00 -10.80 5.89
CA ASN A 203 -15.16 -9.37 5.57
C ASN A 203 -16.11 -8.59 6.50
N GLN A 204 -16.26 -9.04 7.75
CA GLN A 204 -17.02 -8.32 8.77
C GLN A 204 -16.18 -7.21 9.41
N GLN A 205 -16.83 -6.13 9.83
CA GLN A 205 -16.23 -5.13 10.71
C GLN A 205 -16.46 -5.57 12.16
N VAL A 206 -15.38 -5.70 12.94
CA VAL A 206 -15.44 -5.99 14.37
C VAL A 206 -15.97 -4.77 15.10
N VAL A 207 -16.80 -5.00 16.12
CA VAL A 207 -17.29 -3.94 17.02
C VAL A 207 -16.17 -3.51 17.96
N PHE A 208 -15.95 -2.21 18.11
CA PHE A 208 -14.97 -1.64 19.03
C PHE A 208 -15.54 -0.44 19.81
N LYS A 209 -14.75 0.07 20.76
CA LYS A 209 -15.08 1.20 21.64
C LYS A 209 -13.88 2.13 21.78
N GLY A 210 -14.16 3.41 22.02
CA GLY A 210 -13.19 4.50 22.00
C GLY A 210 -12.86 4.97 20.59
N LYS A 211 -12.39 6.22 20.48
CA LYS A 211 -11.86 6.78 19.22
C LYS A 211 -10.50 6.19 18.90
N VAL A 212 -10.22 5.88 17.64
CA VAL A 212 -8.96 5.29 17.15
C VAL A 212 -7.73 6.11 17.55
N ALA A 213 -7.85 7.44 17.59
CA ALA A 213 -6.80 8.36 18.04
C ALA A 213 -6.38 8.19 19.52
N ASN A 214 -7.25 7.59 20.34
CA ASN A 214 -7.13 7.50 21.80
C ASN A 214 -6.99 6.06 22.33
N ILE A 215 -6.97 5.06 21.46
CA ILE A 215 -6.88 3.63 21.82
C ILE A 215 -5.64 2.98 21.22
N ASP A 216 -5.26 1.82 21.77
CA ASP A 216 -4.12 1.03 21.29
C ASP A 216 -4.36 0.58 19.84
N GLN A 217 -3.49 1.02 18.92
CA GLN A 217 -3.57 0.73 17.48
C GLN A 217 -2.71 -0.47 17.05
N SER A 218 -2.00 -1.15 17.95
CA SER A 218 -1.10 -2.26 17.58
C SER A 218 -1.86 -3.38 16.86
N LYS A 219 -1.21 -3.98 15.85
CA LYS A 219 -1.58 -5.27 15.25
C LYS A 219 -1.30 -6.40 16.22
N VAL A 220 -2.27 -6.61 17.11
CA VAL A 220 -2.31 -7.66 18.13
C VAL A 220 -3.72 -8.23 18.23
N TRP A 221 -3.78 -9.54 18.40
CA TRP A 221 -5.01 -10.32 18.50
C TRP A 221 -4.90 -11.31 19.68
N PRO A 222 -6.01 -11.88 20.17
CA PRO A 222 -5.95 -12.95 21.18
C PRO A 222 -5.12 -14.16 20.72
N ALA A 223 -4.47 -14.84 21.66
CA ALA A 223 -3.78 -16.09 21.35
C ALA A 223 -4.77 -17.16 20.86
N GLY A 224 -4.41 -17.88 19.80
CA GLY A 224 -5.28 -18.76 19.01
C GLY A 224 -6.04 -18.07 17.87
N THR A 225 -5.73 -16.80 17.57
CA THR A 225 -6.22 -16.15 16.35
C THR A 225 -5.37 -16.59 15.15
N CYS A 226 -5.98 -17.24 14.15
CA CYS A 226 -5.34 -17.52 12.87
C CYS A 226 -5.54 -16.33 11.91
N LEU A 227 -4.47 -15.92 11.22
CA LEU A 227 -4.46 -14.77 10.30
C LEU A 227 -4.34 -15.26 8.85
N SER A 228 -5.26 -14.79 7.99
CA SER A 228 -5.48 -15.30 6.64
C SER A 228 -4.24 -15.24 5.72
N ILE A 229 -4.30 -15.94 4.59
CA ILE A 229 -3.28 -15.95 3.54
C ILE A 229 -3.91 -15.64 2.19
N ASP A 230 -3.26 -14.78 1.39
CA ASP A 230 -3.56 -14.73 -0.04
C ASP A 230 -2.87 -15.92 -0.72
N LEU A 231 -3.67 -16.88 -1.19
CA LEU A 231 -3.21 -18.06 -1.93
C LEU A 231 -2.59 -17.71 -3.30
N THR A 232 -2.78 -16.49 -3.80
CA THR A 232 -2.23 -16.00 -5.08
C THR A 232 -0.77 -15.56 -4.92
N THR A 233 -0.49 -14.69 -3.95
CA THR A 233 0.86 -14.13 -3.68
C THR A 233 1.63 -14.89 -2.60
N ASN A 234 0.99 -15.80 -1.87
CA ASN A 234 1.51 -16.48 -0.67
C ASN A 234 1.97 -15.47 0.40
N GLN A 235 1.17 -14.41 0.62
CA GLN A 235 1.43 -13.38 1.63
C GLN A 235 0.39 -13.41 2.77
N PRO A 236 0.78 -13.07 4.01
CA PRO A 236 -0.12 -13.01 5.14
C PRO A 236 -1.05 -11.80 5.01
N ILE A 237 -2.28 -11.97 5.47
CA ILE A 237 -3.29 -10.93 5.57
C ILE A 237 -3.62 -10.75 7.05
N ASP A 238 -3.56 -9.50 7.54
CA ASP A 238 -3.89 -9.11 8.94
C ASP A 238 -5.41 -9.18 9.26
N VAL A 239 -6.09 -10.22 8.77
CA VAL A 239 -7.52 -10.47 8.96
C VAL A 239 -7.70 -11.83 9.63
N PRO A 240 -8.33 -11.90 10.82
CA PRO A 240 -8.65 -13.15 11.48
C PRO A 240 -9.51 -14.09 10.62
N VAL A 241 -9.25 -15.39 10.70
CA VAL A 241 -10.07 -16.47 10.13
C VAL A 241 -10.23 -17.61 11.13
N ASP A 242 -11.19 -18.50 10.87
CA ASP A 242 -11.22 -19.80 11.55
C ASP A 242 -9.96 -20.58 11.15
N CYS A 243 -9.27 -21.19 12.11
CA CYS A 243 -8.05 -21.96 11.86
C CYS A 243 -8.28 -23.19 10.95
N VAL A 244 -9.52 -23.68 10.77
CA VAL A 244 -9.81 -24.73 9.76
C VAL A 244 -9.76 -24.20 8.31
N ALA A 245 -9.75 -22.88 8.12
CA ALA A 245 -9.52 -22.25 6.82
C ALA A 245 -8.02 -22.02 6.55
N PRO A 246 -7.61 -21.85 5.28
CA PRO A 246 -6.26 -21.44 4.91
C PRO A 246 -5.80 -20.17 5.63
N HIS A 247 -4.67 -20.24 6.32
CA HIS A 247 -4.06 -19.12 7.03
C HIS A 247 -2.53 -19.13 6.92
N ALA A 248 -1.86 -18.00 7.20
CA ALA A 248 -0.40 -17.89 7.10
C ALA A 248 0.30 -18.07 8.47
N MET A 249 -0.37 -17.69 9.56
CA MET A 249 0.17 -17.77 10.92
C MET A 249 -0.94 -17.88 11.99
N GLU A 250 -0.60 -18.46 13.13
CA GLU A 250 -1.42 -18.48 14.35
C GLU A 250 -0.76 -17.63 15.43
N VAL A 251 -1.50 -16.71 16.05
CA VAL A 251 -1.01 -15.83 17.12
C VAL A 251 -0.89 -16.65 18.42
N THR A 252 0.29 -16.68 19.02
CA THR A 252 0.57 -17.40 20.28
C THR A 252 0.51 -16.48 21.50
N GLY A 253 0.69 -15.18 21.33
CA GLY A 253 0.70 -14.22 22.42
C GLY A 253 0.86 -12.77 21.99
N THR A 254 1.08 -11.89 22.96
CA THR A 254 1.32 -10.45 22.74
C THR A 254 2.31 -9.93 23.77
N VAL A 255 3.29 -9.16 23.32
CA VAL A 255 4.30 -8.50 24.17
C VAL A 255 4.00 -7.01 24.21
N ASN A 256 4.00 -6.42 25.41
CA ASN A 256 3.84 -4.98 25.62
C ASN A 256 5.21 -4.34 25.92
N LEU A 257 5.73 -3.56 24.97
CA LEU A 257 7.02 -2.89 25.14
C LEU A 257 6.96 -1.78 26.21
N ALA A 258 5.79 -1.19 26.48
CA ALA A 258 5.68 -0.13 27.49
C ALA A 258 6.01 -0.58 28.92
N GLU A 259 5.85 -1.87 29.23
CA GLU A 259 6.16 -2.45 30.55
C GLU A 259 7.67 -2.49 30.83
N ARG A 260 8.50 -2.58 29.78
CA ARG A 260 9.96 -2.56 29.88
C ARG A 260 10.57 -1.21 29.50
N PHE A 261 9.90 -0.46 28.62
CA PHE A 261 10.38 0.78 28.00
C PHE A 261 9.32 1.90 28.13
N PRO A 262 9.06 2.42 29.34
CA PRO A 262 7.95 3.35 29.58
C PRO A 262 8.12 4.72 28.91
N ASN A 263 9.37 5.16 28.68
CA ASN A 263 9.68 6.55 28.32
C ASN A 263 9.79 6.79 26.80
N ALA A 264 10.41 5.85 26.07
CA ALA A 264 10.79 6.03 24.67
C ALA A 264 10.89 4.67 23.96
N LEU A 265 10.82 4.68 22.63
CA LEU A 265 11.10 3.50 21.81
C LEU A 265 12.61 3.19 21.90
N PRO A 266 13.02 1.99 22.36
CA PRO A 266 14.43 1.62 22.44
C PRO A 266 14.99 1.22 21.06
N ALA A 267 16.30 1.01 21.00
CA ALA A 267 16.99 0.58 19.79
C ALA A 267 16.44 -0.77 19.27
N ALA A 268 16.44 -0.98 17.95
CA ALA A 268 15.82 -2.15 17.33
C ALA A 268 16.38 -3.50 17.83
N SER A 269 17.67 -3.57 18.19
CA SER A 269 18.30 -4.75 18.80
C SER A 269 17.85 -5.00 20.25
N GLU A 270 17.60 -3.95 21.02
CA GLU A 270 17.06 -4.03 22.38
C GLU A 270 15.57 -4.43 22.36
N GLN A 271 14.82 -3.95 21.36
CA GLN A 271 13.48 -4.45 21.05
C GLN A 271 13.51 -5.94 20.70
N ASP A 272 14.30 -6.35 19.70
CA ASP A 272 14.40 -7.76 19.27
C ASP A 272 14.73 -8.68 20.45
N THR A 273 15.76 -8.35 21.24
CA THR A 273 16.16 -9.15 22.41
C THR A 273 14.99 -9.33 23.40
N PHE A 274 14.29 -8.25 23.77
CA PHE A 274 13.17 -8.32 24.71
C PHE A 274 11.94 -9.05 24.14
N ILE A 275 11.59 -8.77 22.88
CA ILE A 275 10.42 -9.36 22.22
C ILE A 275 10.66 -10.85 22.01
N LYS A 276 11.85 -11.25 21.53
CA LYS A 276 12.25 -12.65 21.32
C LYS A 276 12.11 -13.47 22.58
N ASP A 277 12.74 -13.04 23.67
CA ASP A 277 12.70 -13.74 24.95
C ASP A 277 11.27 -13.91 25.47
N ALA A 278 10.44 -12.87 25.34
CA ALA A 278 9.05 -12.92 25.77
C ALA A 278 8.16 -13.78 24.84
N CYS A 279 8.33 -13.66 23.52
CA CYS A 279 7.56 -14.41 22.52
C CYS A 279 7.92 -15.90 22.49
N THR A 280 9.17 -16.29 22.77
CA THR A 280 9.55 -17.68 23.00
C THR A 280 8.77 -18.25 24.18
N ARG A 281 8.87 -17.64 25.38
CA ARG A 281 8.13 -18.11 26.57
C ARG A 281 6.61 -18.16 26.36
N LEU A 282 6.03 -17.17 25.68
CA LEU A 282 4.61 -17.16 25.34
C LEU A 282 4.23 -18.29 24.39
N THR A 283 5.09 -18.60 23.40
CA THR A 283 4.86 -19.67 22.42
C THR A 283 5.02 -21.06 23.01
N ASP A 284 6.04 -21.27 23.84
CA ASP A 284 6.24 -22.53 24.57
C ASP A 284 5.05 -22.79 25.52
N SER A 285 4.62 -21.74 26.25
CA SER A 285 3.43 -21.80 27.11
C SER A 285 2.12 -21.99 26.32
N TYR A 286 2.06 -21.50 25.08
CA TYR A 286 0.91 -21.66 24.21
C TYR A 286 0.81 -23.09 23.70
N LEU A 287 1.91 -23.67 23.19
CA LEU A 287 1.92 -24.98 22.56
C LEU A 287 1.93 -26.13 23.59
N ALA A 288 2.68 -25.99 24.69
CA ALA A 288 2.73 -26.80 25.91
C ALA A 288 2.93 -28.34 25.78
N ALA A 289 2.09 -29.02 25.01
CA ALA A 289 2.18 -30.44 24.68
C ALA A 289 2.98 -30.72 23.39
N ILE A 290 3.33 -29.67 22.63
CA ILE A 290 4.11 -29.73 21.39
C ILE A 290 5.28 -28.76 21.54
N GLU A 291 6.51 -29.23 21.33
CA GLU A 291 7.68 -28.35 21.27
C GLU A 291 7.77 -27.70 19.89
N LEU A 292 7.97 -26.37 19.79
CA LEU A 292 8.07 -25.70 18.50
C LEU A 292 9.16 -26.32 17.60
N ARG A 293 10.29 -26.72 18.20
CA ARG A 293 11.44 -27.34 17.51
C ARG A 293 11.16 -28.69 16.84
N THR A 294 10.09 -29.40 17.19
CA THR A 294 9.71 -30.67 16.53
C THR A 294 8.72 -30.46 15.38
N THR A 295 8.52 -29.21 14.97
CA THR A 295 7.64 -28.81 13.86
C THR A 295 8.41 -28.04 12.79
N THR A 296 7.80 -27.87 11.61
CA THR A 296 8.34 -26.99 10.55
C THR A 296 7.96 -25.51 10.76
N LEU A 297 7.37 -25.15 11.91
CA LEU A 297 7.01 -23.77 12.22
C LEU A 297 8.20 -23.02 12.82
N THR A 298 8.27 -21.72 12.51
CA THR A 298 9.16 -20.77 13.16
C THR A 298 8.36 -19.77 14.00
N LEU A 299 9.03 -19.15 14.97
CA LEU A 299 8.51 -18.01 15.72
C LEU A 299 8.69 -16.72 14.89
N ILE A 300 7.62 -15.95 14.75
CA ILE A 300 7.62 -14.64 14.08
C ILE A 300 7.10 -13.57 15.04
N TYR A 301 7.79 -12.44 15.08
CA TYR A 301 7.37 -11.21 15.76
C TYR A 301 7.96 -9.99 15.02
N PRO A 302 7.25 -8.85 14.96
CA PRO A 302 7.80 -7.60 14.47
C PRO A 302 8.46 -6.78 15.60
N THR A 303 9.35 -5.85 15.25
CA THR A 303 9.70 -4.71 16.12
C THR A 303 8.74 -3.54 15.89
N LEU A 304 8.64 -2.62 16.85
CA LEU A 304 7.84 -1.40 16.68
C LEU A 304 8.63 -0.31 15.94
N SER A 305 7.98 0.28 14.94
CA SER A 305 8.49 1.44 14.22
C SER A 305 8.30 2.74 15.02
N LEU A 306 9.13 3.75 14.74
CA LEU A 306 9.04 5.07 15.37
C LEU A 306 7.69 5.76 15.12
N SER A 307 7.11 5.61 13.92
CA SER A 307 5.79 6.17 13.60
C SER A 307 4.67 5.47 14.37
N SER A 308 4.70 4.14 14.49
CA SER A 308 3.76 3.38 15.31
C SER A 308 3.86 3.76 16.80
N TRP A 309 5.08 3.96 17.31
CA TRP A 309 5.30 4.42 18.69
C TRP A 309 4.82 5.86 18.92
N ALA A 310 5.06 6.77 17.98
CA ALA A 310 4.57 8.14 18.05
C ALA A 310 3.04 8.21 18.03
N ALA A 311 2.40 7.39 17.19
CA ALA A 311 0.94 7.30 17.13
C ALA A 311 0.33 6.79 18.44
N GLY A 312 0.90 5.76 19.05
CA GLY A 312 0.48 5.26 20.37
C GLY A 312 0.54 3.75 20.55
N SER A 313 0.89 2.99 19.50
CA SER A 313 1.05 1.54 19.55
C SER A 313 2.22 1.15 20.47
N ARG A 314 1.99 0.20 21.37
CA ARG A 314 2.97 -0.26 22.38
C ARG A 314 3.18 -1.77 22.40
N LYS A 315 2.43 -2.51 21.61
CA LYS A 315 2.39 -3.98 21.65
C LYS A 315 2.74 -4.61 20.30
N VAL A 316 3.24 -5.83 20.33
CA VAL A 316 3.53 -6.67 19.15
C VAL A 316 2.95 -8.05 19.35
N ALA A 317 2.48 -8.68 18.26
CA ALA A 317 2.02 -10.06 18.27
C ALA A 317 3.22 -11.01 18.24
N CYS A 318 3.11 -12.10 19.00
CA CYS A 318 3.92 -13.30 18.81
C CYS A 318 3.08 -14.26 17.96
N SER A 319 3.62 -14.76 16.87
CA SER A 319 2.92 -15.67 15.96
C SER A 319 3.83 -16.83 15.55
N ILE A 320 3.23 -17.96 15.17
CA ILE A 320 3.92 -19.10 14.56
C ILE A 320 3.41 -19.35 13.15
N GLY A 321 4.31 -19.72 12.25
CA GLY A 321 4.01 -19.96 10.84
C GLY A 321 5.21 -20.60 10.12
N ALA A 322 5.10 -20.83 8.82
CA ALA A 322 6.18 -21.41 8.02
C ALA A 322 6.40 -20.61 6.73
N THR A 323 7.66 -20.42 6.34
CA THR A 323 8.05 -19.67 5.14
C THR A 323 8.49 -20.62 4.02
N LEU A 324 8.25 -20.23 2.77
CA LEU A 324 8.64 -20.99 1.58
C LEU A 324 10.11 -20.74 1.15
N GLY A 325 10.89 -20.00 1.95
CA GLY A 325 12.28 -19.60 1.64
C GLY A 325 12.43 -18.56 0.52
N ASN A 326 11.40 -18.32 -0.29
CA ASN A 326 11.39 -17.36 -1.40
C ASN A 326 10.76 -15.99 -1.07
N GLY A 327 10.46 -15.73 0.22
CA GLY A 327 9.72 -14.55 0.68
C GLY A 327 8.19 -14.74 0.76
N GLY A 328 7.67 -15.87 0.29
CA GLY A 328 6.30 -16.32 0.51
C GLY A 328 6.12 -17.19 1.75
N TRP A 329 4.87 -17.44 2.11
CA TRP A 329 4.43 -18.19 3.28
C TRP A 329 3.76 -19.51 2.88
N ALA A 330 3.91 -20.53 3.70
CA ALA A 330 3.19 -21.79 3.52
C ALA A 330 1.74 -21.62 3.99
N THR A 331 0.82 -22.33 3.34
CA THR A 331 -0.59 -22.38 3.76
C THR A 331 -0.73 -23.34 4.94
N LEU A 332 -1.21 -22.82 6.06
CA LEU A 332 -1.58 -23.58 7.25
C LEU A 332 -3.07 -23.94 7.25
N VAL A 333 -3.41 -25.12 7.80
CA VAL A 333 -4.79 -25.57 8.01
C VAL A 333 -4.88 -26.35 9.35
N ASN A 334 -5.91 -26.06 10.14
CA ASN A 334 -6.07 -26.39 11.57
C ASN A 334 -5.08 -25.63 12.48
N SER A 335 -5.40 -25.51 13.77
CA SER A 335 -4.48 -24.91 14.76
C SER A 335 -3.25 -25.78 15.02
N ALA A 336 -2.13 -25.14 15.30
CA ALA A 336 -0.85 -25.72 15.74
C ALA A 336 -0.96 -26.53 17.05
N LYS A 337 -2.04 -26.36 17.83
CA LYS A 337 -2.36 -27.21 18.99
C LYS A 337 -2.95 -28.57 18.65
N GLY A 338 -3.26 -28.81 17.37
CA GLY A 338 -3.93 -30.03 16.90
C GLY A 338 -3.26 -30.63 15.68
N ARG A 339 -4.06 -31.21 14.79
CA ARG A 339 -3.60 -31.81 13.53
C ARG A 339 -3.39 -30.75 12.45
N LEU A 340 -2.47 -29.82 12.72
CA LEU A 340 -1.98 -28.84 11.76
C LEU A 340 -1.52 -29.53 10.47
N LEU A 341 -1.77 -28.87 9.34
CA LEU A 341 -1.17 -29.17 8.05
C LEU A 341 -0.44 -27.93 7.53
N ILE A 342 0.70 -28.13 6.88
CA ILE A 342 1.53 -27.12 6.22
C ILE A 342 1.62 -27.54 4.76
N ASN A 343 1.05 -26.74 3.85
CA ASN A 343 0.87 -27.10 2.43
C ASN A 343 0.25 -28.50 2.23
N SER A 344 -0.79 -28.81 3.02
CA SER A 344 -1.49 -30.12 3.05
C SER A 344 -0.65 -31.32 3.53
N GLN A 345 0.56 -31.12 4.05
CA GLN A 345 1.39 -32.15 4.69
C GLN A 345 1.41 -31.98 6.22
N PRO A 346 1.59 -33.04 7.02
CA PRO A 346 1.85 -32.87 8.45
C PRO A 346 3.20 -32.15 8.67
N PRO A 347 3.37 -31.37 9.77
CA PRO A 347 4.65 -30.80 10.15
C PRO A 347 5.72 -31.89 10.25
N ILE A 348 6.87 -31.64 9.61
CA ILE A 348 8.05 -32.49 9.68
C ILE A 348 9.04 -31.81 10.64
N PRO A 349 9.62 -32.54 11.62
CA PRO A 349 10.71 -32.01 12.43
C PRO A 349 11.90 -31.57 11.56
N PRO A 350 12.63 -30.51 11.92
CA PRO A 350 13.97 -30.26 11.38
C PRO A 350 14.87 -31.49 11.66
N PRO A 351 15.84 -31.81 10.79
CA PRO A 351 16.80 -32.86 11.09
C PRO A 351 17.57 -32.56 12.38
N ASP A 352 17.71 -33.55 13.26
CA ASP A 352 18.47 -33.41 14.50
C ASP A 352 19.91 -32.95 14.20
N ILE A 353 20.41 -32.02 15.03
CA ILE A 353 21.81 -31.62 14.98
C ILE A 353 22.64 -32.80 15.48
N PRO A 354 23.60 -33.34 14.71
CA PRO A 354 24.42 -34.45 15.17
C PRO A 354 25.12 -34.11 16.50
N GLU A 355 25.17 -35.06 17.42
CA GLU A 355 25.71 -34.87 18.78
C GLU A 355 27.16 -34.33 18.75
N GLU A 356 27.91 -34.74 17.73
CA GLU A 356 29.27 -34.28 17.43
C GLU A 356 29.38 -32.77 17.15
N ARG A 357 28.27 -32.08 16.84
CA ARG A 357 28.16 -30.60 16.79
C ARG A 357 27.57 -29.96 18.06
N LEU A 358 26.94 -30.74 18.94
CA LEU A 358 26.45 -30.28 20.24
C LEU A 358 27.57 -30.31 21.31
N GLY A 359 28.56 -31.19 21.14
CA GLY A 359 29.73 -31.33 22.02
C GLY A 359 30.96 -30.48 21.63
N LEU A 360 30.93 -29.76 20.51
CA LEU A 360 32.02 -28.82 20.18
C LEU A 360 32.04 -27.68 21.21
N PRO A 361 33.22 -27.35 21.79
CA PRO A 361 33.36 -26.10 22.52
C PRO A 361 32.98 -24.94 21.62
N ALA A 362 32.25 -23.96 22.15
CA ALA A 362 32.08 -22.69 21.46
C ALA A 362 33.49 -22.13 21.18
N GLU A 363 33.84 -21.92 19.91
CA GLU A 363 35.16 -21.40 19.55
C GLU A 363 35.42 -20.12 20.34
N PRO A 364 36.58 -19.98 20.99
CA PRO A 364 36.86 -18.84 21.85
C PRO A 364 36.82 -17.58 20.99
N THR A 365 35.75 -16.78 21.17
CA THR A 365 35.59 -15.51 20.47
C THR A 365 36.86 -14.69 20.63
N ALA A 366 37.50 -14.32 19.52
CA ALA A 366 38.82 -13.67 19.49
C ALA A 366 38.76 -12.19 19.95
N ASN A 367 38.14 -11.94 21.10
CA ASN A 367 38.13 -10.69 21.84
C ASN A 367 39.51 -10.42 22.45
N THR A 368 40.50 -10.15 21.61
CA THR A 368 41.54 -9.11 21.79
C THR A 368 42.34 -9.02 20.49
N ALA A 369 41.82 -8.27 19.53
CA ALA A 369 42.72 -7.46 18.72
C ALA A 369 43.09 -6.23 19.59
N PRO A 370 44.39 -5.91 19.79
CA PRO A 370 44.76 -4.67 20.46
C PRO A 370 44.27 -3.48 19.63
N PRO A 371 43.99 -2.31 20.25
CA PRO A 371 43.60 -1.12 19.51
C PRO A 371 44.72 -0.74 18.54
N ALA A 372 44.44 -0.81 17.24
CA ALA A 372 45.37 -0.35 16.21
C ALA A 372 45.52 1.16 16.31
N THR A 373 46.65 1.61 16.88
CA THR A 373 47.06 3.02 16.86
C THR A 373 47.35 3.42 15.42
N ALA A 374 46.37 4.07 14.79
CA ALA A 374 46.53 4.65 13.47
C ALA A 374 47.37 5.94 13.57
N ASP A 375 48.69 5.78 13.58
CA ASP A 375 49.61 6.89 13.32
C ASP A 375 49.45 7.31 11.85
N CYS A 376 48.66 8.37 11.64
CA CYS A 376 48.37 8.92 10.33
C CYS A 376 49.50 9.83 9.82
N ASP A 377 50.56 9.24 9.26
CA ASP A 377 51.52 9.97 8.42
C ASP A 377 51.17 9.84 6.92
N GLY A 378 51.74 10.70 6.08
CA GLY A 378 51.10 11.20 4.87
C GLY A 378 51.05 10.28 3.64
N SER A 379 49.90 10.35 2.95
CA SER A 379 49.62 9.95 1.56
C SER A 379 49.38 8.46 1.25
N ALA A 380 48.29 8.22 0.50
CA ALA A 380 47.77 6.95 0.00
C ALA A 380 47.27 5.95 1.06
N VAL A 381 45.96 5.68 1.05
CA VAL A 381 45.29 4.74 1.97
C VAL A 381 44.59 3.63 1.19
N THR A 382 44.89 2.38 1.52
CA THR A 382 44.11 1.20 1.11
C THR A 382 43.44 0.57 2.33
N CYS A 383 42.16 0.85 2.53
CA CYS A 383 41.36 0.14 3.52
C CYS A 383 40.93 -1.23 2.96
N VAL A 384 41.10 -2.29 3.74
CA VAL A 384 40.60 -3.64 3.43
C VAL A 384 39.59 -4.03 4.49
N ASP A 385 38.34 -4.20 4.08
CA ASP A 385 37.28 -4.82 4.89
C ASP A 385 36.99 -6.24 4.36
N GLY A 386 36.40 -7.09 5.20
CA GLY A 386 36.24 -8.52 4.98
C GLY A 386 35.69 -8.85 3.59
N SER A 387 36.52 -9.50 2.77
CA SER A 387 36.23 -10.00 1.41
C SER A 387 36.08 -8.99 0.27
N ARG A 388 36.33 -7.68 0.45
CA ARG A 388 36.33 -6.70 -0.68
C ARG A 388 37.39 -5.61 -0.59
N SER A 389 38.34 -5.64 -1.53
CA SER A 389 39.22 -4.49 -1.82
C SER A 389 38.48 -3.44 -2.65
N LEU A 390 38.49 -2.19 -2.20
CA LEU A 390 38.01 -1.02 -2.95
C LEU A 390 39.12 0.03 -3.05
N THR A 391 39.70 0.17 -4.23
CA THR A 391 40.69 1.23 -4.50
C THR A 391 39.98 2.56 -4.69
N VAL A 392 40.15 3.48 -3.74
CA VAL A 392 39.63 4.86 -3.83
C VAL A 392 40.79 5.81 -4.13
N ALA A 393 40.74 6.47 -5.28
CA ALA A 393 41.60 7.62 -5.56
C ALA A 393 40.93 8.90 -5.03
N CYS A 394 41.69 9.74 -4.34
CA CYS A 394 41.30 11.07 -3.91
C CYS A 394 42.43 12.03 -4.33
N ASP A 395 42.09 13.10 -5.05
CA ASP A 395 43.07 14.13 -5.42
C ASP A 395 43.54 14.90 -4.19
N ALA A 396 44.84 15.22 -4.13
CA ALA A 396 45.41 16.03 -3.07
C ALA A 396 44.92 17.49 -3.16
N PRO A 397 44.57 18.15 -2.03
CA PRO A 397 44.18 19.55 -2.05
C PRO A 397 45.36 20.46 -2.41
N ALA A 398 45.11 21.50 -3.19
CA ALA A 398 46.10 22.55 -3.42
C ALA A 398 46.41 23.29 -2.11
N VAL A 399 47.71 23.51 -1.85
CA VAL A 399 48.20 24.11 -0.59
C VAL A 399 47.58 25.50 -0.38
N GLY A 400 46.90 25.69 0.75
CA GLY A 400 46.38 26.99 1.20
C GLY A 400 44.85 27.17 1.14
N SER A 401 44.06 26.17 0.75
CA SER A 401 42.58 26.25 0.75
C SER A 401 41.95 25.47 1.92
N PRO A 402 40.94 26.01 2.63
CA PRO A 402 40.31 25.37 3.80
C PRO A 402 39.22 24.33 3.46
N THR A 403 39.14 23.86 2.22
CA THR A 403 38.04 23.00 1.72
C THR A 403 38.55 21.58 1.47
N PRO A 404 37.96 20.52 2.07
CA PRO A 404 38.39 19.15 1.84
C PRO A 404 38.08 18.66 0.41
N GLY A 405 38.97 17.82 -0.13
CA GLY A 405 38.84 17.24 -1.48
C GLY A 405 37.67 16.27 -1.64
N ARG A 406 37.12 16.18 -2.85
CA ARG A 406 36.02 15.26 -3.20
C ARG A 406 36.55 13.94 -3.77
N CYS A 407 36.56 12.87 -2.99
CA CYS A 407 36.70 11.52 -3.53
C CYS A 407 35.43 11.12 -4.33
N ARG A 408 35.59 10.25 -5.35
CA ARG A 408 34.47 9.62 -6.09
C ARG A 408 34.70 8.12 -6.19
N SER A 409 33.65 7.33 -5.97
CA SER A 409 33.72 5.87 -6.11
C SER A 409 33.77 5.44 -7.59
N ALA A 410 34.76 4.62 -7.94
CA ALA A 410 34.76 3.89 -9.21
C ALA A 410 33.77 2.70 -9.17
N ALA A 411 33.21 2.32 -10.32
CA ALA A 411 32.22 1.24 -10.40
C ALA A 411 32.86 -0.15 -10.26
N ALA A 412 32.22 -1.05 -9.51
CA ALA A 412 32.72 -2.39 -9.26
C ALA A 412 32.53 -3.32 -10.48
N VAL A 413 33.62 -3.92 -10.96
CA VAL A 413 33.60 -4.95 -12.01
C VAL A 413 33.25 -6.31 -11.39
N ARG A 414 32.31 -7.05 -12.01
CA ARG A 414 31.98 -8.43 -11.61
C ARG A 414 32.97 -9.43 -12.23
N PRO A 415 33.56 -10.36 -11.46
CA PRO A 415 34.30 -11.49 -12.02
C PRO A 415 33.32 -12.54 -12.58
N GLY A 416 33.46 -12.90 -13.86
CA GLY A 416 32.59 -13.93 -14.45
C GLY A 416 32.38 -13.88 -15.97
N SER A 417 33.43 -13.62 -16.76
CA SER A 417 33.34 -13.64 -18.22
C SER A 417 34.65 -14.14 -18.85
N ILE A 418 34.68 -15.40 -19.29
CA ILE A 418 35.82 -16.01 -19.98
C ILE A 418 35.71 -15.71 -21.49
N PRO A 419 36.69 -15.05 -22.13
CA PRO A 419 36.69 -14.87 -23.57
C PRO A 419 37.00 -16.19 -24.30
N LEU A 420 36.24 -16.49 -25.36
CA LEU A 420 36.58 -17.59 -26.28
C LEU A 420 37.76 -17.19 -27.18
N PRO A 421 38.70 -18.11 -27.49
CA PRO A 421 39.85 -17.81 -28.34
C PRO A 421 39.43 -17.60 -29.81
N ALA A 422 40.06 -16.61 -30.47
CA ALA A 422 39.86 -16.33 -31.88
C ALA A 422 40.47 -17.42 -32.79
N LYS A 423 39.87 -17.64 -33.96
CA LYS A 423 40.44 -18.51 -35.01
C LYS A 423 41.59 -17.79 -35.73
N PRO A 424 42.66 -18.48 -36.14
CA PRO A 424 43.68 -17.92 -37.02
C PRO A 424 43.13 -17.67 -38.43
N ALA A 425 43.66 -16.65 -39.10
CA ALA A 425 43.44 -16.45 -40.53
C ALA A 425 44.37 -17.35 -41.36
N LEU A 426 43.92 -17.70 -42.56
CA LEU A 426 44.77 -18.23 -43.62
C LEU A 426 44.87 -17.15 -44.71
N GLU A 427 46.08 -16.69 -44.99
CA GLU A 427 46.39 -15.93 -46.21
C GLU A 427 46.75 -16.89 -47.35
N TYR A 428 46.81 -16.35 -48.57
CA TYR A 428 47.07 -17.05 -49.83
C TYR A 428 48.29 -16.44 -50.53
#